data_AF-A0A1G7FEP9-F1
#
_entry.id   AF-A0A1G7FEP9-F1
#
_cell.length_a   1.000
_cell.length_b   1.000
_cell.length_c   1.000
_cell.angle_alpha   90.00
_cell.angle_beta   90.00
_cell.angle_gamma   90.00
#
_symmetry.space_group_name_H-M   'P 1'
#
loop_
_entity.id
_entity.type
_entity.pdbx_description
1 polymer ?
#
loop_
_entity_poly.entity_id
_entity_poly.type
_entity_poly.pdbx_seq_one_letter_code
_entity_poly.pdbx_strand_id
1 'polypeptide(L)' 'MTWTFELSATQTHLFFQRVLQVFETQRVNIRSFTGESSQNTITITVRFDCEVQHAYRIEALLHRLSGMDTITVQCHP' A
#
# COMPACT_ATOMS: atom_id res chain seq x y z
N MET A 1 -10.79 8.01 -9.68
CA MET A 1 -10.90 6.53 -9.72
C MET A 1 -10.56 6.01 -8.33
N THR A 2 -11.15 4.87 -7.94
CA THR A 2 -10.81 4.23 -6.67
C THR A 2 -9.79 3.14 -6.93
N TRP A 3 -8.72 3.08 -6.15
CA TRP A 3 -7.67 2.08 -6.27
C TRP A 3 -7.62 1.20 -5.03
N THR A 4 -7.29 -0.06 -5.24
CA THR A 4 -7.02 -1.02 -4.16
C THR A 4 -5.62 -1.59 -4.36
N PHE A 5 -4.77 -1.41 -3.36
CA PHE A 5 -3.41 -1.94 -3.33
C PHE A 5 -3.35 -3.01 -2.25
N GLU A 6 -2.94 -4.22 -2.61
CA GLU A 6 -2.65 -5.30 -1.68
C GLU A 6 -1.14 -5.51 -1.65
N LEU A 7 -0.54 -5.38 -0.46
CA LEU A 7 0.89 -5.34 -0.24
C LEU A 7 1.26 -6.46 0.70
N SER A 8 2.29 -7.24 0.40
CA SER A 8 2.78 -8.27 1.31
C SER A 8 4.27 -8.12 1.61
N ALA A 9 4.64 -8.47 2.83
CA ALA A 9 6.00 -8.38 3.33
C ALA A 9 6.29 -9.42 4.40
N THR A 10 7.47 -10.03 4.34
CA THR A 10 7.96 -10.94 5.37
C THR A 10 8.58 -10.14 6.52
N GLN A 11 7.91 -10.22 7.68
CA GLN A 11 8.39 -9.86 9.02
C GLN A 11 9.23 -8.58 9.15
N THR A 12 8.67 -7.43 8.77
CA THR A 12 9.22 -6.11 9.12
C THR A 12 8.32 -5.42 10.16
N HIS A 13 8.81 -5.31 11.40
CA HIS A 13 8.09 -4.72 12.55
C HIS A 13 7.53 -3.29 12.32
N LEU A 14 8.01 -2.59 11.28
CA LEU A 14 7.61 -1.23 10.92
C LEU A 14 6.95 -1.14 9.54
N PHE A 15 6.61 -2.27 8.90
CA PHE A 15 6.05 -2.28 7.54
C PHE A 15 4.76 -1.47 7.45
N PHE A 16 3.83 -1.70 8.38
CA PHE A 16 2.54 -1.03 8.43
C PHE A 16 2.68 0.49 8.49
N GLN A 17 3.52 1.00 9.38
CA GLN A 17 3.77 2.43 9.52
C GLN A 17 4.43 3.02 8.27
N ARG A 18 5.39 2.31 7.66
CA ARG A 18 6.07 2.77 6.44
C ARG A 18 5.11 2.88 5.26
N VAL A 19 4.24 1.89 5.08
CA VAL A 19 3.21 1.91 4.03
C VAL A 19 2.26 3.08 4.28
N LEU A 20 1.72 3.22 5.49
CA LEU A 20 0.81 4.32 5.82
C LEU A 20 1.46 5.69 5.56
N GLN A 21 2.73 5.85 5.94
CA GLN A 21 3.49 7.07 5.70
C GLN A 21 3.61 7.40 4.19
N VAL A 22 3.78 6.41 3.32
CA VAL A 22 3.77 6.66 1.87
C VAL A 22 2.43 7.25 1.45
N PHE A 23 1.30 6.67 1.83
CA PHE A 23 -0.01 7.22 1.44
C PHE A 23 -0.28 8.62 2.02
N GLU A 24 0.06 8.86 3.30
CA GLU A 24 -0.07 10.16 3.95
C GLU A 24 0.78 11.25 3.27
N THR A 25 2.05 10.95 2.96
CA THR A 25 2.93 11.91 2.26
C THR A 25 2.47 12.22 0.84
N GLN A 26 1.75 11.30 0.22
CA GLN A 26 1.17 11.46 -1.11
C GLN A 26 -0.16 12.21 -1.08
N ARG A 27 -0.71 12.49 0.11
CA ARG A 27 -1.95 13.26 0.33
C ARG A 27 -3.14 12.71 -0.47
N VAL A 28 -3.25 11.40 -0.59
CA VAL A 28 -4.41 10.75 -1.22
C VAL A 28 -5.54 10.56 -0.23
N ASN A 29 -6.77 10.49 -0.73
CA ASN A 29 -7.94 10.23 0.10
C ASN A 29 -8.04 8.73 0.39
N ILE A 30 -7.54 8.28 1.54
CA ILE A 30 -7.60 6.88 1.97
C ILE A 30 -9.02 6.56 2.45
N ARG A 31 -9.67 5.60 1.79
CA ARG A 31 -11.00 5.09 2.17
C ARG A 31 -10.92 3.97 3.20
N SER A 32 -9.94 3.08 3.06
CA SER A 32 -9.70 2.00 4.02
C SER A 32 -8.23 1.62 4.04
N PHE A 33 -7.73 1.26 5.22
CA PHE A 33 -6.38 0.76 5.43
C PHE A 33 -6.46 -0.38 6.43
N THR A 34 -6.27 -1.61 5.97
CA THR A 34 -6.36 -2.82 6.80
C THR A 34 -5.03 -3.56 6.74
N GLY A 35 -4.59 -4.10 7.87
CA GLY A 35 -3.40 -4.92 7.94
C GLY A 35 -3.68 -6.20 8.69
N GLU A 36 -3.21 -7.30 8.13
CA GLU A 36 -3.34 -8.64 8.67
C GLU A 36 -1.93 -9.23 8.83
N SER A 37 -1.67 -9.83 9.98
CA SER A 37 -0.39 -10.50 10.25
C SER A 37 -0.64 -11.98 10.43
N SER A 38 0.00 -12.82 9.63
CA SER A 38 -0.13 -14.27 9.69
C SER A 38 1.23 -14.95 9.63
N GLN A 39 1.54 -15.74 10.66
CA GLN A 39 2.73 -16.58 10.85
C GLN A 39 4.09 -15.86 10.77
N ASN A 40 4.41 -15.17 9.67
CA ASN A 40 5.56 -14.28 9.48
C ASN A 40 5.33 -13.23 8.36
N THR A 41 4.15 -13.19 7.76
CA THR A 41 3.81 -12.28 6.67
C THR A 41 2.84 -11.22 7.17
N ILE A 42 3.07 -9.98 6.77
CA ILE A 42 2.12 -8.88 6.94
C ILE A 42 1.53 -8.59 5.57
N THR A 43 0.20 -8.65 5.47
CA THR A 43 -0.55 -8.22 4.31
C THR A 43 -1.27 -6.92 4.64
N ILE A 44 -1.15 -5.92 3.78
CA ILE A 44 -1.82 -4.62 3.94
C ILE A 44 -2.66 -4.37 2.71
N THR A 45 -3.93 -4.09 2.92
CA THR A 45 -4.87 -3.69 1.88
C THR A 45 -5.25 -2.23 2.07
N VAL A 46 -4.96 -1.40 1.07
CA VAL A 46 -5.25 0.03 1.09
C VAL A 46 -6.19 0.36 -0.06
N ARG A 47 -7.33 0.98 0.25
CA ARG A 47 -8.27 1.52 -0.73
C ARG A 47 -8.25 3.03 -0.67
N PHE A 48 -8.08 3.71 -1.80
CA PHE A 48 -7.91 5.16 -1.84
C PHE A 48 -8.35 5.75 -3.19
N ASP A 49 -8.63 7.05 -3.21
CA ASP A 49 -8.98 7.77 -4.44
C ASP A 49 -7.81 8.61 -4.94
N CYS A 50 -7.48 8.47 -6.23
CA CYS A 50 -6.54 9.34 -6.91
C CYS A 50 -6.67 9.27 -8.45
N GLU A 51 -5.87 10.08 -9.13
CA GLU A 51 -5.65 10.02 -10.56
C GLU A 51 -4.67 8.89 -10.93
N VAL A 52 -4.78 8.37 -12.15
CA VAL A 52 -4.00 7.23 -12.63
C VAL A 52 -2.48 7.44 -12.46
N GLN A 53 -1.97 8.62 -12.85
CA GLN A 53 -0.53 8.93 -12.74
C GLN A 53 -0.05 8.93 -11.28
N HIS A 54 -0.92 9.33 -10.36
CA HIS A 54 -0.62 9.39 -8.94
C HIS A 54 -0.57 7.99 -8.32
N ALA A 55 -1.47 7.09 -8.73
CA ALA A 55 -1.44 5.68 -8.32
C ALA A 55 -0.11 5.01 -8.68
N TYR A 56 0.34 5.14 -9.93
CA TYR A 56 1.63 4.57 -10.37
C TYR A 56 2.83 5.19 -9.64
N ARG A 57 2.76 6.47 -9.28
CA ARG A 57 3.79 7.10 -8.46
C ARG A 57 3.85 6.48 -7.06
N ILE A 58 2.70 6.24 -6.44
CA ILE A 58 2.60 5.58 -5.13
C ILE A 58 3.15 4.15 -5.21
N GLU A 59 2.77 3.38 -6.23
CA GLU A 59 3.28 2.03 -6.47
C GLU A 59 4.82 2.01 -6.56
N ALA A 60 5.40 2.93 -7.35
CA ALA A 60 6.85 3.05 -7.49
C ALA A 60 7.55 3.41 -6.16
N LEU A 61 6.90 4.16 -5.27
CA LEU A 61 7.42 4.47 -3.93
C LEU A 61 7.34 3.25 -3.01
N LEU A 62 6.25 2.50 -3.07
CA LEU A 62 6.04 1.30 -2.27
C LEU A 62 7.04 0.19 -2.63
N HIS A 63 7.38 0.03 -3.91
CA HIS A 63 8.44 -0.90 -4.34
C HIS A 63 9.82 -0.59 -3.76
N ARG A 64 10.06 0.64 -3.28
CA ARG A 64 11.33 1.03 -2.65
C ARG A 64 11.36 0.76 -1.15
N LEU A 65 10.23 0.33 -0.55
CA LEU A 65 10.20 -0.02 0.85
C LEU A 65 10.97 -1.32 1.09
N SER A 66 11.95 -1.26 2.00
CA SER A 66 12.65 -2.45 2.47
C SER A 66 11.66 -3.44 3.08
N GLY A 67 11.71 -4.69 2.62
CA GLY A 67 10.86 -5.79 3.08
C GLY A 67 9.57 -5.98 2.27
N MET A 68 9.34 -5.20 1.22
CA MET A 68 8.22 -5.40 0.29
C MET A 68 8.48 -6.64 -0.59
N ASP A 69 7.59 -7.62 -0.54
CA ASP A 69 7.68 -8.84 -1.34
C ASP A 69 6.80 -8.74 -2.59
N THR A 70 5.51 -8.40 -2.42
CA THR A 70 4.56 -8.27 -3.53
C THR A 70 3.68 -7.05 -3.41
N ILE A 71 3.27 -6.52 -4.56
CA ILE A 71 2.26 -5.46 -4.70
C ILE A 71 1.28 -5.89 -5.79
N THR A 72 0.00 -5.97 -5.45
CA THR A 72 -1.10 -6.19 -6.40
C THR A 72 -1.94 -4.93 -6.48
N VAL A 73 -2.14 -4.42 -7.70
CA VAL A 73 -2.86 -3.17 -7.94
C VAL A 73 -4.15 -3.43 -8.70
N GLN A 74 -5.25 -2.87 -8.22
CA GLN A 74 -6.56 -2.91 -8.87
C GLN A 74 -7.15 -1.50 -8.98
N CYS A 75 -7.68 -1.17 -10.16
CA CYS A 75 -8.41 0.07 -10.40
C CYS A 75 -9.90 -0.23 -10.52
N HIS A 76 -10.72 0.57 -9.83
CA HIS A 76 -12.17 0.53 -9.91
C HIS A 76 -12.68 1.86 -10.50
N PRO A 77 -13.57 1.81 -11.51
CA PRO A 77 -14.16 3.00 -12.10
C PRO A 77 -14.96 3.82 -11.08
#